data_AF-A0A399X350-F1
#
_entry.id   AF-A0A399X350-F1
#
_cell.length_a   1.000
_cell.length_b   1.000
_cell.length_c   1.000
_cell.angle_alpha   90.00
_cell.angle_beta   90.00
_cell.angle_gamma   90.00
#
_symmetry.space_group_name_H-M   'P 1'
#
loop_
_entity.id
_entity.type
_entity.pdbx_description
1 polymer ?
#
loop_
_entity_poly.entity_id
_entity_poly.type
_entity_poly.pdbx_seq_one_letter_code
_entity_poly.pdbx_strand_id
1 'polypeptide(L)'
;MKVLILERNLLWTSRFTQTLRSLGHESDVLQSPPQDLNAYRVAIVHLADAALDVNEIVSELKSQGIVVIGHAGHKEVEALEAGRAAGCDRVATNGEITAKLPQIIEELGVAAR
;
A
#
# COMPACT_ATOMS: atom_id res chain seq x y z
N MET A 1 -5.92 1.54 13.15
CA MET A 1 -4.59 2.09 12.76
C MET A 1 -4.74 3.11 11.65
N LYS A 2 -3.69 3.89 11.37
CA LYS A 2 -3.62 4.81 10.23
C LYS A 2 -2.83 4.17 9.08
N VAL A 3 -3.38 4.26 7.87
CA VAL A 3 -2.83 3.66 6.65
C VAL A 3 -2.47 4.75 5.64
N LEU A 4 -1.25 4.71 5.12
CA LEU A 4 -0.84 5.57 4.02
C LEU A 4 -1.26 4.93 2.69
N ILE A 5 -1.84 5.70 1.78
CA ILE A 5 -2.18 5.25 0.44
C ILE A 5 -1.47 6.16 -0.56
N LEU A 6 -0.51 5.59 -1.30
CA LEU A 6 0.17 6.25 -2.42
C LEU A 6 -0.48 5.79 -3.73
N GLU A 7 -1.54 6.51 -4.12
CA GLU A 7 -2.36 6.19 -5.29
C GLU A 7 -2.99 7.46 -5.87
N ARG A 8 -2.99 7.57 -7.20
CA ARG A 8 -3.59 8.67 -7.98
C ARG A 8 -4.92 8.31 -8.60
N ASN A 9 -5.19 7.02 -8.79
CA ASN A 9 -6.43 6.53 -9.38
C ASN A 9 -7.58 6.59 -8.38
N LEU A 10 -8.51 7.51 -8.59
CA LEU A 10 -9.67 7.74 -7.73
C LEU A 10 -10.53 6.49 -7.51
N LEU A 11 -10.61 5.58 -8.49
CA LEU A 11 -11.35 4.33 -8.33
C LEU A 11 -10.71 3.46 -7.25
N TRP A 12 -9.40 3.27 -7.30
CA TRP A 12 -8.67 2.44 -6.32
C TRP A 12 -8.64 3.08 -4.96
N THR A 13 -8.34 4.38 -4.90
CA THR A 13 -8.40 5.18 -3.68
C THR A 13 -9.75 5.04 -2.97
N SER A 14 -10.87 5.21 -3.70
CA SER A 14 -12.21 5.13 -3.12
C SER A 14 -12.52 3.75 -2.52
N ARG A 15 -12.05 2.67 -3.16
CA ARG A 15 -12.27 1.31 -2.69
C ARG A 15 -11.44 1.00 -1.46
N PHE A 16 -10.14 1.33 -1.48
CA PHE A 16 -9.25 1.10 -0.34
C PHE A 16 -9.72 1.88 0.89
N THR A 17 -10.01 3.18 0.74
CA THR A 17 -10.47 4.03 1.84
C THR A 17 -11.80 3.54 2.42
N GLN A 18 -12.75 3.12 1.58
CA GLN A 18 -14.03 2.56 2.05
C GLN A 18 -13.84 1.25 2.82
N THR A 19 -13.04 0.32 2.30
CA THR A 19 -12.75 -0.93 2.99
C THR A 19 -12.02 -0.69 4.31
N LEU A 20 -10.97 0.13 4.33
CA LEU A 20 -10.23 0.47 5.55
C LEU A 20 -11.14 1.11 6.60
N ARG A 21 -11.99 2.06 6.20
CA ARG A 21 -12.98 2.66 7.10
C ARG A 21 -13.94 1.62 7.68
N SER A 22 -14.41 0.67 6.87
CA SER A 22 -15.31 -0.40 7.34
C SER A 22 -14.65 -1.33 8.37
N LEU A 23 -13.31 -1.44 8.34
CA LEU A 23 -12.50 -2.16 9.32
C LEU A 23 -12.12 -1.31 10.55
N GLY A 24 -12.61 -0.06 10.64
CA GLY A 24 -12.27 0.86 11.73
C GLY A 24 -10.86 1.44 11.61
N HIS A 25 -10.32 1.55 10.40
CA HIS A 25 -9.02 2.17 10.14
C HIS A 25 -9.17 3.55 9.52
N GLU A 26 -8.20 4.42 9.82
CA GLU A 26 -8.04 5.73 9.19
C GLU A 26 -7.05 5.62 8.03
N SER A 27 -7.18 6.50 7.04
CA SER A 27 -6.29 6.46 5.88
C SER A 27 -6.07 7.85 5.29
N ASP A 28 -4.82 8.15 4.96
CA ASP A 28 -4.44 9.34 4.20
C ASP A 28 -4.05 8.93 2.79
N VAL A 29 -4.56 9.65 1.80
CA VAL A 29 -4.26 9.42 0.38
C VAL A 29 -3.36 10.53 -0.10
N LEU A 30 -2.14 10.19 -0.49
CA LEU A 30 -1.12 11.13 -0.89
C LEU A 30 -0.48 10.70 -2.20
N GLN A 31 0.19 11.64 -2.88
CA GLN A 31 0.93 11.36 -4.11
C GLN A 31 2.43 11.11 -3.85
N SER A 32 2.87 11.32 -2.62
CA SER A 32 4.23 11.10 -2.14
C SER A 32 4.19 10.82 -0.63
N PRO A 33 5.19 10.13 -0.07
CA PRO A 33 5.30 9.98 1.38
C PRO A 33 5.31 11.35 2.09
N PRO A 34 4.60 11.50 3.23
CA PRO A 34 4.72 12.69 4.06
C PRO A 34 6.05 12.68 4.83
N GLN A 35 6.50 13.86 5.27
CA GLN A 35 7.74 13.97 6.06
C GLN A 35 7.68 13.22 7.41
N ASP A 36 6.50 13.16 8.03
CA ASP A 36 6.28 12.41 9.27
C ASP A 36 5.52 11.11 8.98
N LEU A 37 6.25 10.01 9.12
CA LEU A 37 5.74 8.66 8.88
C LEU A 37 5.30 7.95 10.18
N ASN A 38 5.53 8.54 11.37
CA ASN A 38 5.36 7.86 12.66
C ASN A 38 3.91 7.42 12.95
N ALA A 39 2.93 8.10 12.34
CA ALA A 39 1.52 7.79 12.53
C ALA A 39 1.07 6.53 11.77
N TYR A 40 1.81 6.10 10.74
CA TYR A 40 1.39 5.03 9.85
C TYR A 40 1.95 3.68 10.29
N ARG A 41 1.14 2.64 10.12
CA ARG A 41 1.55 1.25 10.35
C ARG A 41 1.60 0.43 9.07
N VAL A 42 0.82 0.85 8.08
CA VAL A 42 0.71 0.19 6.77
C VAL A 42 0.75 1.25 5.69
N ALA A 43 1.38 0.93 4.57
CA ALA A 43 1.33 1.70 3.34
C ALA A 43 0.82 0.82 2.19
N ILE A 44 -0.12 1.34 1.41
CA ILE A 44 -0.56 0.77 0.13
C ILE A 44 0.06 1.60 -0.98
N VAL A 45 0.87 0.99 -1.85
CA VAL A 45 1.68 1.69 -2.85
C VAL A 45 1.35 1.20 -4.25
N HIS A 46 1.00 2.12 -5.15
CA HIS A 46 0.81 1.82 -6.56
C HIS A 46 2.19 1.70 -7.26
N LEU A 47 2.57 0.47 -7.61
CA LEU A 47 3.89 0.12 -8.12
C LEU A 47 4.14 0.55 -9.57
N ALA A 48 3.08 0.84 -10.32
CA ALA A 48 3.17 1.28 -11.71
C ALA A 48 3.05 2.80 -11.87
N ASP A 49 3.04 3.55 -10.76
CA ASP A 49 3.10 5.01 -10.81
C ASP A 49 4.51 5.47 -11.20
N ALA A 50 4.67 5.93 -12.44
CA ALA A 50 5.95 6.41 -12.97
C ALA A 50 6.54 7.62 -12.22
N ALA A 51 5.76 8.30 -11.38
CA ALA A 51 6.24 9.39 -10.54
C ALA A 51 6.83 8.92 -9.20
N LEU A 52 6.76 7.62 -8.90
CA LEU A 52 7.26 7.00 -7.68
C LEU A 52 8.49 6.15 -8.01
N ASP A 53 9.60 6.41 -7.33
CA ASP A 53 10.70 5.42 -7.28
C ASP A 53 10.35 4.36 -6.25
N VAL A 54 9.92 3.18 -6.73
CA VAL A 54 9.50 2.07 -5.89
C VAL A 54 10.60 1.64 -4.92
N ASN A 55 11.87 1.62 -5.35
CA ASN A 55 12.95 1.18 -4.46
C ASN A 55 13.19 2.18 -3.34
N GLU A 56 13.22 3.47 -3.67
CA GLU A 56 13.41 4.54 -2.68
C GLU A 56 12.27 4.55 -1.67
N ILE A 57 11.03 4.54 -2.14
CA ILE A 57 9.84 4.61 -1.27
C ILE A 57 9.71 3.39 -0.39
N VAL A 58 9.87 2.18 -0.95
CA VAL A 58 9.78 0.96 -0.15
C VAL A 58 10.91 0.94 0.87
N SER A 59 12.13 1.31 0.50
CA SER A 59 13.25 1.39 1.45
C SER A 59 12.98 2.36 2.60
N GLU A 60 12.48 3.56 2.31
CA GLU A 60 12.11 4.57 3.30
C GLU A 60 11.04 4.04 4.26
N LEU A 61 9.92 3.53 3.74
CA LEU A 61 8.82 3.01 4.54
C LEU A 61 9.25 1.84 5.42
N LYS A 62 10.05 0.91 4.87
CA LYS A 62 10.58 -0.23 5.61
C LYS A 62 11.56 0.20 6.71
N SER A 63 12.35 1.25 6.49
CA SER A 63 13.25 1.80 7.52
C SER A 63 12.48 2.32 8.76
N GLN A 64 11.22 2.74 8.56
CA GLN A 64 10.31 3.17 9.63
C GLN A 64 9.51 2.02 10.25
N GLY A 65 9.74 0.78 9.81
CA GLY A 65 8.98 -0.40 10.26
C GLY A 65 7.53 -0.43 9.75
N ILE A 66 7.21 0.34 8.70
CA ILE A 66 5.89 0.33 8.07
C ILE A 66 5.78 -0.93 7.20
N VAL A 67 4.63 -1.61 7.30
CA VAL A 67 4.31 -2.74 6.44
C VAL A 67 3.86 -2.22 5.07
N VAL A 68 4.48 -2.71 4.00
CA VAL A 68 4.25 -2.21 2.64
C VAL A 68 3.48 -3.22 1.80
N ILE A 69 2.31 -2.82 1.32
CA ILE A 69 1.48 -3.56 0.38
C ILE A 69 1.59 -2.88 -0.98
N GLY A 70 2.35 -3.48 -1.88
CA GLY A 70 2.46 -3.01 -3.26
C GLY A 70 1.30 -3.54 -4.12
N HIS A 71 0.77 -2.71 -5.02
CA HIS A 71 -0.19 -3.17 -6.01
C HIS A 71 0.04 -2.59 -7.39
N ALA A 72 -0.39 -3.33 -8.41
CA ALA A 72 -0.46 -2.88 -9.80
C ALA A 72 -1.51 -3.68 -10.58
N GLY A 73 -1.78 -3.30 -11.82
CA GLY A 73 -2.63 -4.05 -12.74
C GLY A 73 -2.07 -5.44 -13.05
N HIS A 74 -2.95 -6.38 -13.39
CA HIS A 74 -2.58 -7.77 -13.68
C HIS A 74 -1.68 -7.95 -14.91
N LYS A 75 -1.58 -6.93 -15.78
CA LYS A 75 -0.67 -6.92 -16.95
C LYS A 75 0.65 -6.21 -16.65
N GLU A 76 0.78 -5.55 -15.51
CA GLU A 76 1.95 -4.76 -15.13
C GLU A 76 2.94 -5.66 -14.37
N VAL A 77 3.34 -6.76 -15.03
CA VAL A 77 4.19 -7.81 -14.42
C VAL A 77 5.51 -7.23 -13.93
N GLU A 78 6.12 -6.35 -14.71
CA GLU A 78 7.39 -5.69 -14.33
C GLU A 78 7.25 -4.86 -13.05
N ALA A 79 6.15 -4.10 -12.89
CA ALA A 79 5.88 -3.33 -11.69
C ALA A 79 5.67 -4.23 -10.46
N LEU A 80 4.94 -5.33 -10.63
CA LEU A 80 4.72 -6.31 -9.57
C LEU A 80 6.05 -6.96 -9.13
N GLU A 81 6.89 -7.36 -10.08
CA GLU A 81 8.22 -7.93 -9.77
C GLU A 81 9.15 -6.90 -9.12
N ALA A 82 9.13 -5.66 -9.59
CA ALA A 82 9.87 -4.55 -8.98
C ALA A 82 9.46 -4.36 -7.51
N GLY A 83 8.16 -4.39 -7.19
CA GLY A 83 7.69 -4.30 -5.80
C GLY A 83 8.17 -5.47 -4.93
N ARG A 84 8.26 -6.70 -5.46
CA ARG A 84 8.81 -7.84 -4.72
C ARG A 84 10.31 -7.67 -4.48
N ALA A 85 11.05 -7.26 -5.51
CA ALA A 85 12.48 -7.02 -5.42
C ALA A 85 12.82 -5.88 -4.44
N ALA A 86 11.98 -4.85 -4.38
CA ALA A 86 12.12 -3.72 -3.47
C ALA A 86 11.84 -4.09 -2.00
N GLY A 87 11.20 -5.25 -1.74
CA GLY A 87 10.94 -5.74 -0.39
C GLY A 87 9.56 -5.39 0.17
N CYS A 88 8.55 -5.20 -0.68
CA CYS A 88 7.16 -5.14 -0.23
C CYS A 88 6.79 -6.41 0.55
N ASP A 89 6.11 -6.25 1.69
CA ASP A 89 5.63 -7.36 2.52
C ASP A 89 4.56 -8.18 1.80
N ARG A 90 3.75 -7.52 0.97
CA ARG A 90 2.80 -8.16 0.06
C ARG A 90 2.77 -7.42 -1.27
N VAL A 91 2.72 -8.18 -2.36
CA VAL A 91 2.40 -7.66 -3.70
C VAL A 91 1.14 -8.33 -4.22
N ALA A 92 0.17 -7.54 -4.67
CA ALA A 92 -1.11 -8.01 -5.16
C ALA A 92 -1.54 -7.26 -6.41
N THR A 93 -2.41 -7.87 -7.23
CA THR A 93 -3.02 -7.13 -8.35
C THR A 93 -4.11 -6.16 -7.86
N ASN A 94 -4.47 -5.13 -8.64
CA ASN A 94 -5.57 -4.20 -8.31
C ASN A 94 -6.88 -4.93 -7.94
N GLY A 95 -7.21 -6.00 -8.68
CA GLY A 95 -8.38 -6.82 -8.40
C GLY A 95 -8.25 -7.63 -7.12
N GLU A 96 -7.08 -8.23 -6.89
CA GLU A 96 -6.79 -9.02 -5.69
C GLU A 96 -6.82 -8.16 -4.43
N ILE A 97 -6.09 -7.05 -4.39
CA ILE A 97 -6.05 -6.17 -3.21
C ILE A 97 -7.44 -5.62 -2.92
N THR A 98 -8.21 -5.21 -3.93
CA THR A 98 -9.58 -4.72 -3.74
C THR A 98 -10.50 -5.78 -3.14
N ALA A 99 -10.36 -7.04 -3.55
CA ALA A 99 -11.22 -8.13 -3.09
C ALA A 99 -10.78 -8.71 -1.73
N LYS A 100 -9.48 -8.62 -1.42
CA LYS A 100 -8.86 -9.33 -0.30
C LYS A 100 -8.16 -8.43 0.71
N LEU A 101 -8.34 -7.11 0.64
CA LEU A 101 -7.66 -6.18 1.56
C LEU A 101 -7.84 -6.55 3.05
N PRO A 102 -9.05 -6.93 3.53
CA PRO A 102 -9.21 -7.37 4.93
C PRO A 102 -8.32 -8.57 5.28
N GLN A 103 -8.29 -9.59 4.42
CA GLN A 103 -7.50 -10.80 4.61
C GLN A 103 -6.01 -10.50 4.56
N ILE A 104 -5.56 -9.64 3.63
CA ILE A 104 -4.15 -9.24 3.53
C ILE A 104 -3.70 -8.51 4.80
N ILE A 105 -4.53 -7.62 5.35
CA ILE A 105 -4.23 -6.91 6.60
C ILE A 105 -4.12 -7.87 7.78
N GLU A 106 -4.97 -8.90 7.83
CA GLU A 106 -4.93 -9.95 8.85
C GLU A 106 -3.69 -10.86 8.70
N GLU A 107 -3.37 -11.31 7.49
CA GLU A 107 -2.19 -12.12 7.16
C GLU A 107 -0.88 -11.43 7.59
N LEU A 108 -0.82 -10.11 7.43
CA LEU A 108 0.33 -9.30 7.79
C LEU A 108 0.40 -8.96 9.29
N GLY A 109 -0.58 -9.39 10.10
CA GLY A 109 -0.56 -9.22 11.55
C GLY A 109 -0.69 -7.76 12.02
N VAL A 110 -1.14 -6.86 11.15
CA VAL A 110 -1.26 -5.41 11.42
C VAL A 110 -2.68 -5.01 11.85
N ALA A 111 -3.62 -5.96 11.86
CA ALA A 111 -5.03 -5.73 12.22
C ALA A 111 -5.27 -5.35 13.71
N ALA A 112 -4.32 -5.61 14.62
CA ALA A 112 -4.49 -5.37 16.04
C ALA A 112 -3.23 -4.78 16.70
N ARG A 113 -3.21 -3.45 16.85
CA ARG A 113 -2.59 -2.67 17.94
C ARG A 113 -3.01 -1.21 17.85
#